data_AF-A0A6P3YTJ2-F1
#
_entry.id   AF-A0A6P3YTJ2-F1
#
_cell.length_a   1.000
_cell.length_b   1.000
_cell.length_c   1.000
_cell.angle_alpha   90.00
_cell.angle_beta   90.00
_cell.angle_gamma   90.00
#
_symmetry.space_group_name_H-M   'P 1'
#
loop_
_entity.id
_entity.type
_entity.pdbx_description
1 polymer ?
#
loop_
_entity_poly.entity_id
_entity_poly.type
_entity_poly.pdbx_seq_one_letter_code
_entity_poly.pdbx_strand_id
1 'polypeptide(L)'
;MSMAKQHIEKIRRTKFSIGLETNPLTEDLHQAVKNLSAELYAKDVHFLMELIQNAEDNEYMEDVDPSLEFVITSRDITETGAPATLLIFNNEKVFSAKNIDSICSVGRSTKKGFRKRGYIGEKGIYTYA
;
A
#
# COMPACT_ATOMS: atom_id res chain seq x y z
N MET A 1 -22.37 7.03 -7.53
CA MET A 1 -21.02 6.48 -7.23
C MET A 1 -20.84 6.43 -5.73
N SER A 2 -20.20 5.39 -5.17
CA SER A 2 -19.92 5.34 -3.73
C SER A 2 -18.91 6.41 -3.31
N MET A 3 -18.95 6.83 -2.05
CA MET A 3 -18.01 7.82 -1.48
C MET A 3 -16.54 7.40 -1.69
N ALA A 4 -16.24 6.10 -1.54
CA ALA A 4 -14.91 5.56 -1.80
C ALA A 4 -14.46 5.75 -3.25
N LYS A 5 -15.33 5.49 -4.23
CA LYS A 5 -15.02 5.72 -5.65
C LYS A 5 -14.76 7.19 -5.95
N GLN A 6 -15.54 8.10 -5.38
CA GLN A 6 -15.33 9.54 -5.55
C GLN A 6 -13.99 10.01 -4.95
N HIS A 7 -13.62 9.47 -3.78
CA HIS A 7 -12.35 9.79 -3.14
C HIS A 7 -11.15 9.28 -3.96
N ILE A 8 -11.22 8.07 -4.49
CA ILE A 8 -10.19 7.51 -5.40
C ILE A 8 -10.06 8.36 -6.65
N GLU A 9 -11.17 8.74 -7.30
CA GLU A 9 -11.14 9.60 -8.49
C GLU A 9 -10.54 10.97 -8.20
N LYS A 10 -10.79 11.54 -7.03
CA LYS A 10 -10.15 12.78 -6.59
C LYS A 10 -8.64 12.60 -6.51
N ILE A 11 -8.15 11.56 -5.82
CA ILE A 11 -6.71 11.29 -5.69
C ILE A 11 -6.05 11.11 -7.07
N ARG A 12 -6.66 10.31 -7.95
CA ARG A 12 -6.17 10.05 -9.31
C ARG A 12 -5.95 11.34 -10.09
N ARG A 13 -6.92 12.26 -10.04
CA ARG A 13 -6.84 13.54 -10.75
C ARG A 13 -5.89 14.53 -10.06
N THR A 14 -6.01 14.74 -8.76
CA THR A 14 -5.32 15.85 -8.09
C THR A 14 -3.89 15.52 -7.67
N LYS A 15 -3.60 14.26 -7.33
CA LYS A 15 -2.30 13.84 -6.82
C LYS A 15 -1.40 13.25 -7.90
N PHE A 16 -2.00 12.52 -8.83
CA PHE A 16 -1.29 11.79 -9.87
C PHE A 16 -1.50 12.36 -11.28
N SER A 17 -2.29 13.43 -11.43
CA SER A 17 -2.60 14.07 -12.71
C SER A 17 -3.13 13.11 -13.79
N ILE A 18 -3.78 12.01 -13.39
CA ILE A 18 -4.29 11.02 -14.34
C ILE A 18 -5.44 11.64 -15.15
N GLY A 19 -5.27 11.68 -16.48
CA GLY A 19 -6.22 12.28 -17.40
C GLY A 19 -6.14 13.82 -17.47
N LEU A 20 -5.08 14.42 -16.94
CA LEU A 20 -4.77 15.86 -17.03
C LEU A 20 -3.36 16.04 -17.64
N GLU A 21 -2.92 17.29 -17.80
CA GLU A 21 -1.54 17.58 -18.15
C GLU A 21 -0.57 17.01 -17.11
N THR A 22 0.46 16.33 -17.59
CA THR A 22 1.48 15.70 -16.78
C THR A 22 2.37 16.75 -16.12
N ASN A 23 2.58 16.62 -14.81
CA ASN A 23 3.57 17.44 -14.10
C ASN A 23 4.97 16.91 -14.43
N PRO A 24 5.89 17.74 -14.96
CA PRO A 24 7.26 17.31 -15.28
C PRO A 24 8.01 16.68 -14.10
N LEU A 25 7.73 17.11 -12.86
CA LEU A 25 8.35 16.55 -11.65
C LEU A 25 7.88 15.13 -11.30
N THR A 26 6.82 14.63 -11.94
CA THR A 26 6.30 13.28 -11.69
C THR A 26 7.29 12.22 -12.16
N GLU A 27 8.01 12.43 -13.26
CA GLU A 27 9.02 11.49 -13.75
C GLU A 27 10.21 11.39 -12.79
N ASP A 28 10.72 12.54 -12.33
CA ASP A 28 11.79 12.60 -11.33
C ASP A 28 11.39 11.91 -10.02
N LEU A 29 10.14 12.12 -9.58
CA LEU A 29 9.62 11.46 -8.38
C LEU A 29 9.51 9.94 -8.57
N HIS A 30 9.01 9.48 -9.72
CA HIS A 30 8.96 8.04 -10.02
C HIS A 30 10.36 7.42 -10.02
N GLN A 31 11.35 8.11 -10.61
CA GLN A 31 12.72 7.63 -10.66
C GLN A 31 13.36 7.61 -9.25
N ALA A 32 13.09 8.63 -8.43
CA ALA A 32 13.56 8.68 -7.05
C ALA A 32 12.98 7.53 -6.20
N VAL A 33 11.67 7.27 -6.32
CA VAL A 33 11.00 6.15 -5.63
C VAL A 33 11.55 4.80 -6.10
N LYS A 34 11.79 4.64 -7.41
CA LYS A 34 12.38 3.42 -7.97
C LYS A 34 13.79 3.17 -7.42
N ASN A 35 14.66 4.17 -7.44
CA ASN A 35 16.03 4.04 -6.93
C ASN A 35 16.04 3.72 -5.42
N LEU A 36 15.22 4.43 -4.65
CA LEU A 36 15.06 4.19 -3.22
C LEU A 36 14.58 2.77 -2.93
N SER A 37 13.66 2.23 -3.75
CA SER A 37 13.21 0.85 -3.63
C SER A 37 14.31 -0.17 -3.87
N ALA A 38 15.12 0.03 -4.91
CA ALA A 38 16.22 -0.88 -5.23
C ALA A 38 17.29 -0.90 -4.13
N GLU A 39 17.56 0.24 -3.49
CA GLU A 39 18.57 0.35 -2.43
C GLU A 39 18.08 -0.17 -1.07
N LEU A 40 16.79 -0.04 -0.77
CA LEU A 40 16.21 -0.47 0.51
C LEU A 40 15.93 -1.98 0.56
N TYR A 41 15.60 -2.60 -0.58
CA TYR A 41 15.25 -4.02 -0.65
C TYR A 41 16.46 -4.87 -1.06
N ALA A 42 17.43 -5.00 -0.16
CA ALA A 42 18.59 -5.87 -0.39
C ALA A 42 18.31 -7.37 -0.13
N LYS A 43 17.14 -7.73 0.44
CA LYS A 43 16.74 -9.14 0.69
C LYS A 43 15.24 -9.35 0.52
N ASP A 44 14.88 -10.29 -0.35
CA ASP A 44 13.51 -10.64 -0.76
C ASP A 44 12.58 -11.09 0.38
N VAL A 45 13.10 -11.49 1.54
CA VAL A 45 12.25 -11.94 2.66
C VAL A 45 11.60 -10.80 3.45
N HIS A 46 12.09 -9.57 3.30
CA HIS A 46 11.57 -8.44 4.08
C HIS A 46 10.16 -8.01 3.66
N PHE A 47 9.80 -8.13 2.38
CA PHE A 47 8.46 -7.73 1.93
C PHE A 47 7.37 -8.60 2.59
N LEU A 48 7.62 -9.89 2.79
CA LEU A 48 6.65 -10.79 3.43
C LEU A 48 6.41 -10.38 4.88
N MET A 49 7.49 -10.03 5.60
CA MET A 49 7.38 -9.53 6.97
C MET A 49 6.65 -8.19 7.03
N GLU A 50 6.86 -7.29 6.08
CA GLU A 50 6.12 -6.01 5.99
C GLU A 50 4.62 -6.24 5.78
N LEU A 51 4.24 -7.23 4.98
CA LEU A 51 2.83 -7.59 4.75
C LEU A 51 2.18 -8.19 6.01
N ILE A 52 2.88 -9.06 6.71
CA ILE A 52 2.42 -9.62 8.00
C ILE A 52 2.24 -8.49 9.02
N GLN A 53 3.20 -7.57 9.11
CA GLN A 53 3.11 -6.42 10.01
C GLN A 53 1.93 -5.51 9.66
N ASN A 54 1.65 -5.28 8.37
CA ASN A 54 0.44 -4.54 7.98
C ASN A 54 -0.82 -5.27 8.47
N ALA A 55 -0.89 -6.59 8.31
CA ALA A 55 -2.02 -7.37 8.80
C ALA A 55 -2.13 -7.39 10.34
N GLU A 56 -1.02 -7.31 11.08
CA GLU A 56 -1.04 -7.15 12.55
C GLU A 56 -1.54 -5.75 12.97
N ASP A 57 -1.19 -4.71 12.22
CA ASP A 57 -1.55 -3.32 12.51
C ASP A 57 -2.98 -2.94 12.04
N ASN A 58 -3.67 -3.85 11.36
CA ASN A 58 -5.01 -3.66 10.82
C ASN A 58 -6.09 -3.55 11.90
N GLU A 59 -7.20 -2.88 11.56
CA GLU A 59 -8.37 -2.82 12.42
C GLU A 59 -9.41 -3.89 12.03
N TYR A 60 -9.70 -4.81 12.96
CA TYR A 60 -10.68 -5.88 12.77
C TYR A 60 -12.00 -5.58 13.51
N MET A 61 -13.08 -6.29 13.14
CA MET A 61 -14.35 -6.27 13.87
C MET A 61 -14.21 -7.05 15.18
N GLU A 62 -14.94 -6.67 16.25
CA GLU A 62 -14.77 -7.25 17.59
C GLU A 62 -15.04 -8.77 17.65
N ASP A 63 -15.96 -9.27 16.82
CA ASP A 63 -16.41 -10.67 16.83
C ASP A 63 -15.82 -11.50 15.67
N VAL A 64 -14.66 -11.11 15.14
CA VAL A 64 -14.00 -11.79 14.02
C VAL A 64 -12.54 -12.08 14.37
N ASP A 65 -12.13 -13.32 14.15
CA ASP A 65 -10.72 -13.70 14.23
C ASP A 65 -9.94 -13.11 13.04
N PRO A 66 -8.87 -12.33 13.27
CA PRO A 66 -8.02 -11.84 12.20
C PRO A 66 -7.46 -12.99 11.36
N SER A 67 -7.47 -12.82 10.04
CA SER A 67 -6.92 -13.80 9.09
C SER A 67 -6.06 -13.12 8.04
N LEU A 68 -5.01 -13.84 7.62
CA LEU A 68 -4.13 -13.46 6.53
C LEU A 68 -3.86 -14.70 5.67
N GLU A 69 -4.19 -14.64 4.39
CA GLU A 69 -4.05 -15.75 3.45
C GLU A 69 -3.19 -15.34 2.25
N PHE A 70 -2.28 -16.24 1.84
CA PHE A 70 -1.43 -16.08 0.66
C PHE A 70 -1.80 -17.16 -0.36
N VAL A 71 -2.20 -16.73 -1.56
CA VAL A 71 -2.58 -17.63 -2.65
C VAL A 71 -1.73 -17.31 -3.88
N ILE A 72 -1.04 -18.32 -4.42
CA ILE A 72 -0.33 -18.20 -5.69
C ILE A 72 -1.16 -18.85 -6.79
N THR A 73 -1.36 -18.14 -7.89
CA THR A 73 -2.06 -18.63 -9.07
C THR A 73 -1.25 -18.35 -10.33
N SER A 74 -1.36 -19.23 -11.33
CA SER A 74 -0.78 -19.02 -12.66
C SER A 74 -1.63 -18.11 -13.55
N ARG A 75 -2.83 -17.71 -13.08
CA ARG A 75 -3.67 -16.75 -13.79
C ARG A 75 -3.13 -15.35 -13.55
N ASP A 76 -2.82 -14.64 -14.63
CA ASP A 76 -2.52 -13.21 -14.56
C ASP A 76 -3.80 -12.40 -14.34
N ILE A 77 -4.08 -12.10 -13.07
CA ILE A 77 -5.25 -11.30 -12.66
C ILE A 77 -4.96 -9.78 -12.83
N THR A 78 -3.68 -9.43 -12.94
CA THR A 78 -3.22 -8.03 -13.05
C THR A 78 -3.13 -7.53 -14.48
N GLU A 79 -3.22 -8.43 -15.46
CA GLU A 79 -3.02 -8.15 -16.89
C GLU A 79 -1.66 -7.52 -17.20
N THR A 80 -0.61 -7.93 -16.46
CA THR A 80 0.76 -7.42 -16.61
C THR A 80 1.67 -8.32 -17.45
N GLY A 81 1.19 -9.49 -17.87
CA GLY A 81 1.97 -10.54 -18.52
C GLY A 81 2.76 -11.42 -17.55
N ALA A 82 2.45 -11.35 -16.24
CA ALA A 82 3.17 -12.09 -15.21
C ALA A 82 2.88 -13.61 -15.31
N PRO A 83 3.89 -14.49 -15.13
CA PRO A 83 3.70 -15.94 -15.19
C PRO A 83 2.94 -16.51 -13.98
N ALA A 84 2.89 -15.75 -12.88
CA ALA A 84 2.13 -16.07 -11.68
C ALA A 84 1.73 -14.77 -10.98
N THR A 85 0.64 -14.83 -10.22
CA THR A 85 0.17 -13.74 -9.36
C THR A 85 0.11 -14.24 -7.91
N LEU A 86 0.71 -13.49 -7.00
CA LEU A 86 0.52 -13.63 -5.57
C LEU A 86 -0.67 -12.77 -5.13
N LEU A 87 -1.70 -13.41 -4.59
CA LEU A 87 -2.85 -12.77 -3.97
C LEU A 87 -2.69 -12.84 -2.45
N ILE A 88 -3.02 -11.74 -1.79
CA ILE A 88 -2.93 -11.61 -0.34
C ILE A 88 -4.29 -11.13 0.15
N PHE A 89 -4.90 -11.90 1.03
CA PHE A 89 -6.21 -11.60 1.60
C PHE A 89 -6.09 -11.39 3.09
N ASN A 90 -6.76 -10.38 3.61
CA ASN A 90 -7.03 -10.26 5.04
C ASN A 90 -8.50 -9.83 5.23
N ASN A 91 -9.02 -10.01 6.44
CA ASN A 91 -10.39 -9.66 6.80
C ASN A 91 -10.48 -8.36 7.61
N GLU A 92 -9.60 -7.39 7.34
CA GLU A 92 -9.66 -6.06 7.93
C GLU A 92 -11.01 -5.38 7.64
N LYS A 93 -11.40 -4.44 8.51
CA LYS A 93 -12.43 -3.46 8.18
C LYS A 93 -12.13 -2.78 6.85
N VAL A 94 -13.20 -2.44 6.13
CA VAL A 94 -13.11 -1.72 4.85
C VAL A 94 -12.30 -0.43 5.03
N PHE A 95 -11.37 -0.17 4.12
CA PHE A 95 -10.54 1.02 4.13
C PHE A 95 -11.36 2.31 4.23
N SER A 96 -11.01 3.16 5.18
CA SER A 96 -11.48 4.54 5.23
C SER A 96 -10.76 5.40 4.18
N ALA A 97 -11.27 6.61 3.95
CA ALA A 97 -10.58 7.60 3.11
C ALA A 97 -9.14 7.86 3.61
N LYS A 98 -8.93 7.87 4.93
CA LYS A 98 -7.61 8.04 5.52
C LYS A 98 -6.67 6.89 5.18
N ASN A 99 -7.17 5.64 5.18
CA ASN A 99 -6.36 4.49 4.74
C ASN A 99 -5.89 4.69 3.29
N ILE A 100 -6.81 5.11 2.41
CA ILE A 100 -6.53 5.34 0.98
C ILE A 100 -5.50 6.48 0.79
N ASP A 101 -5.69 7.61 1.48
CA ASP A 101 -4.75 8.73 1.42
C ASP A 101 -3.32 8.35 1.86
N SER A 102 -3.23 7.50 2.89
CA SER A 102 -1.96 7.00 3.43
C SER A 102 -1.25 6.05 2.46
N ILE A 103 -1.92 5.04 1.88
CA ILE A 103 -1.29 4.14 0.89
C ILE A 103 -0.85 4.88 -0.38
N CYS A 104 -1.53 5.97 -0.73
CA CYS A 104 -1.17 6.78 -1.88
C CYS A 104 -0.07 7.82 -1.57
N SER A 105 0.45 7.90 -0.34
CA SER A 105 1.45 8.90 0.06
C SER A 105 2.86 8.31 0.09
N VAL A 106 3.85 9.12 -0.29
CA VAL A 106 5.28 8.76 -0.23
C VAL A 106 5.94 9.57 0.88
N GLY A 107 6.70 8.90 1.76
CA GLY A 107 7.48 9.53 2.83
C GLY A 107 6.64 10.10 3.98
N ARG A 108 5.34 9.80 4.04
CA ARG A 108 4.42 10.23 5.10
C ARG A 108 3.83 9.02 5.81
N SER A 109 4.54 8.51 6.81
CA SER A 109 4.06 7.43 7.68
C SER A 109 3.09 7.95 8.74
N THR A 110 1.93 7.30 8.84
CA THR A 110 0.99 7.46 9.96
C THR A 110 1.50 6.83 11.27
N LYS A 111 2.52 5.94 11.21
CA LYS A 111 3.17 5.27 12.35
C LYS A 111 4.29 6.08 13.00
N LYS A 112 4.69 7.22 12.42
CA LYS A 112 5.82 8.02 12.91
C LYS A 112 5.57 8.45 14.37
N GLY A 113 6.40 7.95 15.30
CA GLY A 113 6.28 8.26 16.74
C GLY A 113 5.44 7.26 17.55
N PHE A 114 4.86 6.24 16.92
CA PHE A 114 4.08 5.19 17.61
C PHE A 114 4.90 3.92 17.92
N ARG A 115 6.23 3.95 17.72
CA ARG A 115 7.13 2.81 17.99
C ARG A 115 7.03 2.23 19.41
N LYS A 116 6.66 3.06 20.39
CA LYS A 116 6.42 2.61 21.79
C LYS A 116 5.17 1.73 21.96
N ARG A 117 4.28 1.69 20.97
CA ARG A 117 3.06 0.88 20.95
C ARG A 117 3.17 -0.38 20.08
N GLY A 118 4.37 -0.69 19.56
CA GLY A 118 4.62 -1.88 18.75
C GLY A 118 4.61 -1.67 17.23
N TYR A 119 4.13 -0.53 16.74
CA TYR A 119 4.06 -0.24 15.30
C TYR A 119 5.44 -0.20 14.63
N ILE A 120 5.60 -0.95 13.54
CA ILE A 120 6.79 -0.98 12.67
C ILE A 120 6.38 -0.42 11.29
N GLY A 121 7.15 0.54 10.75
CA GLY A 121 6.83 1.19 9.46
C GLY A 121 6.90 2.73 9.45
N GLU A 122 7.83 3.34 10.19
CA GLU A 122 7.95 4.81 10.32
C GLU A 122 8.39 5.54 9.03
N LYS A 123 8.85 4.80 8.01
CA LYS A 123 9.42 5.39 6.79
C LYS A 123 8.33 5.85 5.80
N GLY A 124 7.17 5.21 5.79
CA GLY A 124 6.04 5.61 4.94
C GLY A 124 6.33 5.47 3.44
N ILE A 125 7.10 4.45 3.08
CA ILE A 125 7.48 4.16 1.70
C ILE A 125 6.69 2.94 1.17
N TYR A 126 6.37 1.95 2.01
CA TYR A 126 5.78 0.67 1.56
C TYR A 126 4.64 0.12 2.43
N THR A 127 4.24 0.83 3.48
CA THR A 127 3.36 0.27 4.53
C THR A 127 2.33 1.28 5.00
N TYR A 128 1.08 0.83 5.12
CA TYR A 128 -0.01 1.52 5.83
C TYR A 128 -0.15 0.95 7.25
N ALA A 129 -0.23 1.85 8.22
CA ALA A 129 -1.18 1.87 9.34
C ALA A 129 -1.01 3.21 10.09
#